data_AF-A0A3D3MFJ4-F1
#
_entry.id   AF-A0A3D3MFJ4-F1
#
_cell.length_a   1.000
_cell.length_b   1.000
_cell.length_c   1.000
_cell.angle_alpha   90.00
_cell.angle_beta   90.00
_cell.angle_gamma   90.00
#
_symmetry.space_group_name_H-M   'P 1'
#
loop_
_entity.id
_entity.type
_entity.pdbx_description
1 polymer ?
#
loop_
_entity_poly.entity_id
_entity_poly.type
_entity_poly.pdbx_seq_one_letter_code
_entity_poly.pdbx_strand_id
1 'polypeptide(L)'
;MLTGLPTDIFYVIGFLMIVFFLYLLYYYQLLYVPVLKKIQLIILALFIINIAVMLYQEDDLLHHFSFTMLYVDILLLLFSIILFLYQTFNSDKILGINNYLPFWISVALLIFFIGSIPILFFRATVSESIYFFILFMLNLISNGIIIFGLVWNKQDKIR
;
A
#
# COMPACT_ATOMS: atom_id res chain seq x y z
N MET A 1 19.11 -26.10 10.86
CA MET A 1 19.55 -25.05 9.91
C MET A 1 19.01 -25.44 8.55
N LEU A 2 17.79 -24.99 8.22
CA LEU A 2 17.05 -25.33 7.01
C LEU A 2 16.07 -24.17 6.74
N THR A 3 16.62 -23.03 6.32
CA THR A 3 15.84 -21.85 5.91
C THR A 3 16.49 -21.34 4.63
N GLY A 4 16.13 -22.01 3.54
CA GLY A 4 16.66 -21.75 2.20
C GLY A 4 15.79 -22.45 1.16
N LEU A 5 14.46 -22.41 1.36
CA LEU A 5 13.52 -22.91 0.36
C LEU A 5 13.19 -21.74 -0.60
N PRO A 6 13.36 -21.91 -1.93
CA PRO A 6 13.10 -20.87 -2.92
C PRO A 6 11.64 -20.40 -2.93
N THR A 7 10.72 -21.20 -2.39
CA THR A 7 9.30 -20.86 -2.26
C THR A 7 9.02 -19.65 -1.38
N ASP A 8 9.82 -19.38 -0.35
CA ASP A 8 9.57 -18.25 0.54
C ASP A 8 9.84 -16.91 -0.16
N ILE A 9 10.78 -16.89 -1.10
CA ILE A 9 11.32 -15.64 -1.63
C ILE A 9 10.54 -15.19 -2.88
N PHE A 10 10.19 -16.13 -3.77
CA PHE A 10 9.25 -15.87 -4.86
C PHE A 10 7.88 -15.40 -4.36
N TYR A 11 7.40 -16.00 -3.26
CA TYR A 11 6.07 -15.72 -2.73
C TYR A 11 6.02 -14.39 -2.00
N VAL A 12 7.09 -13.95 -1.33
CA VAL A 12 7.09 -12.67 -0.62
C VAL A 12 7.35 -11.50 -1.58
N ILE A 13 8.35 -11.61 -2.46
CA ILE A 13 8.80 -10.49 -3.31
C ILE A 13 7.87 -10.26 -4.52
N GLY A 14 7.54 -11.33 -5.26
CA GLY A 14 6.66 -11.23 -6.43
C GLY A 14 5.23 -10.82 -6.05
N PHE A 15 4.72 -11.36 -4.93
CA PHE A 15 3.41 -10.99 -4.41
C PHE A 15 3.36 -9.52 -3.99
N LEU A 16 4.35 -9.03 -3.24
CA LEU A 16 4.38 -7.61 -2.81
C LEU A 16 4.41 -6.65 -4.00
N MET A 17 5.27 -6.89 -5.00
CA MET A 17 5.34 -6.05 -6.20
C MET A 17 4.02 -6.02 -6.96
N ILE A 18 3.39 -7.19 -7.16
CA ILE A 18 2.09 -7.29 -7.82
C ILE A 18 1.02 -6.53 -7.03
N VAL A 19 1.00 -6.69 -5.70
CA VAL A 19 0.03 -6.02 -4.82
C VAL A 19 0.20 -4.50 -4.87
N PHE A 20 1.42 -3.97 -4.79
CA PHE A 20 1.68 -2.53 -4.94
C PHE A 20 1.22 -2.01 -6.30
N PHE A 21 1.56 -2.73 -7.38
CA PHE A 21 1.13 -2.36 -8.72
C PHE A 21 -0.40 -2.31 -8.84
N LEU A 22 -1.10 -3.31 -8.32
CA LEU A 22 -2.56 -3.37 -8.33
C LEU A 22 -3.18 -2.20 -7.57
N TYR A 23 -2.63 -1.82 -6.41
CA TYR A 23 -3.11 -0.64 -5.67
C TYR A 23 -2.86 0.67 -6.44
N LEU A 24 -1.70 0.84 -7.06
CA LEU A 24 -1.41 2.02 -7.88
C LEU A 24 -2.34 2.11 -9.10
N LEU A 25 -2.64 0.98 -9.73
CA LEU A 25 -3.60 0.89 -10.83
C LEU A 25 -5.02 1.21 -10.35
N TYR A 26 -5.40 0.68 -9.19
CA TYR A 26 -6.68 0.95 -8.55
C TYR A 26 -6.90 2.45 -8.34
N TYR A 27 -5.92 3.16 -7.78
CA TYR A 27 -6.01 4.62 -7.61
C TYR A 27 -6.01 5.39 -8.93
N TYR A 28 -5.29 4.92 -9.95
CA TYR A 28 -5.38 5.50 -11.30
C TYR A 28 -6.79 5.45 -11.88
N GLN A 29 -7.53 4.37 -11.63
CA GLN A 29 -8.92 4.24 -12.08
C GLN A 29 -9.87 5.15 -11.31
N LEU A 30 -9.61 5.41 -10.02
CA LEU A 30 -10.44 6.28 -9.17
C LEU A 30 -10.26 7.77 -9.43
N LEU A 31 -9.13 8.18 -10.01
CA LEU A 31 -8.87 9.57 -10.37
C LEU A 31 -9.59 9.94 -11.68
N TYR A 32 -10.39 11.01 -11.60
CA TYR A 32 -11.14 11.58 -12.73
C TYR A 32 -10.66 12.99 -13.10
N VAL A 33 -10.01 13.71 -12.19
CA VAL A 33 -9.41 15.02 -12.49
C VAL A 33 -8.20 14.79 -13.42
N PRO A 34 -8.18 15.39 -14.63
CA PRO A 34 -7.16 15.08 -15.64
C PRO A 34 -5.73 15.33 -15.17
N VAL A 35 -5.51 16.41 -14.39
CA VAL A 35 -4.19 16.76 -13.85
C VAL A 35 -3.71 15.70 -12.85
N LEU A 36 -4.55 15.33 -11.88
CA LEU A 36 -4.20 14.31 -10.88
C LEU A 36 -3.98 12.94 -11.53
N LYS A 37 -4.78 12.60 -12.54
CA LYS A 37 -4.62 11.36 -13.31
C LYS A 37 -3.30 11.30 -14.08
N LYS A 38 -2.83 12.43 -14.63
CA LYS A 38 -1.49 12.53 -15.23
C LYS A 38 -0.38 12.37 -14.19
N ILE A 39 -0.52 12.97 -13.01
CA ILE A 39 0.46 12.78 -11.92
C ILE A 39 0.50 11.31 -11.50
N GLN A 40 -0.66 10.66 -11.35
CA GLN A 40 -0.72 9.23 -11.04
C GLN A 40 -0.09 8.34 -12.13
N LEU A 41 -0.21 8.73 -13.40
CA LEU A 41 0.49 8.03 -14.48
C LEU A 41 2.01 8.14 -14.35
N ILE A 42 2.52 9.30 -13.91
CA ILE A 42 3.94 9.48 -13.60
C ILE A 42 4.35 8.59 -12.42
N ILE A 43 3.54 8.52 -11.36
CA ILE A 43 3.79 7.61 -10.22
C ILE A 43 3.88 6.15 -10.68
N LEU A 44 2.97 5.69 -11.56
CA LEU A 44 3.01 4.35 -12.15
C LEU A 44 4.28 4.13 -12.97
N ALA A 45 4.70 5.12 -13.77
CA ALA A 45 5.94 5.03 -14.54
C ALA A 45 7.17 4.95 -13.61
N LEU A 46 7.21 5.75 -12.54
CA LEU A 46 8.28 5.71 -11.53
C LEU A 46 8.34 4.35 -10.83
N PHE A 47 7.20 3.74 -10.54
CA PHE A 47 7.14 2.39 -9.96
C PHE A 47 7.76 1.35 -10.90
N ILE A 48 7.41 1.38 -12.19
CA ILE A 48 8.00 0.47 -13.19
C ILE A 48 9.51 0.70 -13.32
N ILE A 49 9.95 1.95 -13.32
CA ILE A 49 11.38 2.30 -13.34
C ILE A 49 12.07 1.78 -12.07
N ASN A 50 11.44 1.91 -10.90
CA ASN A 50 12.00 1.39 -9.65
C ASN A 50 12.23 -0.12 -9.70
N ILE A 51 11.24 -0.87 -10.20
CA ILE A 51 11.39 -2.31 -10.46
C ILE A 51 12.53 -2.56 -11.45
N ALA A 52 12.58 -1.85 -12.58
CA ALA A 52 13.64 -2.04 -13.58
C ALA A 52 15.05 -1.78 -13.01
N VAL A 53 15.20 -0.76 -12.15
CA VAL A 53 16.46 -0.48 -11.45
C VAL A 53 16.80 -1.61 -10.47
N MET A 54 15.82 -2.11 -9.73
CA MET A 54 16.01 -3.27 -8.84
C MET A 54 16.50 -4.48 -9.64
N LEU A 55 15.87 -4.79 -10.77
CA LEU A 55 16.26 -5.90 -11.66
C LEU A 55 17.67 -5.75 -12.23
N TYR A 56 18.18 -4.53 -12.37
CA TYR A 56 19.51 -4.26 -12.89
C TYR A 56 20.60 -4.30 -11.81
N GLN A 57 20.29 -3.93 -10.57
CA GLN A 57 21.27 -3.83 -9.48
C GLN A 57 21.48 -5.14 -8.72
N GLU A 58 20.44 -5.96 -8.60
CA GLU A 58 20.47 -7.20 -7.83
C GLU A 58 20.59 -8.39 -8.80
N ASP A 59 21.76 -9.03 -8.83
CA ASP A 59 22.00 -10.25 -9.64
C ASP A 59 21.09 -11.41 -9.19
N ASP A 60 20.56 -11.36 -7.96
CA ASP A 60 19.67 -12.35 -7.38
C ASP A 60 18.50 -11.74 -6.60
N LEU A 61 17.58 -11.14 -7.36
CA LEU A 61 16.29 -10.58 -6.90
C LEU A 61 15.45 -11.54 -6.07
N LEU A 62 15.69 -12.83 -6.22
CA LEU A 62 15.00 -13.93 -5.59
C LEU A 62 15.67 -14.37 -4.30
N HIS A 63 16.75 -13.72 -3.88
CA HIS A 63 17.39 -14.00 -2.59
C HIS A 63 17.57 -12.75 -1.72
N HIS A 64 17.62 -11.56 -2.33
CA HIS A 64 17.77 -10.30 -1.60
C HIS A 64 16.72 -9.27 -2.01
N PHE A 65 15.70 -9.10 -1.16
CA PHE A 65 14.75 -8.00 -1.31
C PHE A 65 15.35 -6.70 -0.81
N SER A 66 15.43 -5.70 -1.69
CA SER A 66 15.93 -4.38 -1.31
C SER A 66 14.87 -3.62 -0.52
N PHE A 67 15.10 -3.48 0.79
CA PHE A 67 14.25 -2.65 1.64
C PHE A 67 14.20 -1.18 1.20
N THR A 68 15.26 -0.68 0.57
CA THR A 68 15.27 0.66 -0.03
C THR A 68 14.21 0.79 -1.11
N MET A 69 14.07 -0.22 -1.98
CA MET A 69 13.03 -0.24 -3.02
C MET A 69 11.63 -0.34 -2.40
N LEU A 70 11.45 -1.17 -1.36
CA LEU A 70 10.19 -1.23 -0.60
C LEU A 70 9.78 0.14 -0.04
N TYR A 71 10.73 0.92 0.51
CA TYR A 71 10.43 2.25 1.00
C TYR A 71 9.95 3.18 -0.12
N VAL A 72 10.57 3.11 -1.30
CA VAL A 72 10.13 3.89 -2.46
C VAL A 72 8.72 3.48 -2.86
N ASP A 73 8.41 2.19 -2.93
CA ASP A 73 7.07 1.69 -3.27
C ASP A 73 6.02 2.14 -2.27
N ILE A 74 6.33 2.08 -0.96
CA ILE A 74 5.47 2.61 0.10
C ILE A 74 5.22 4.10 -0.13
N LEU A 75 6.26 4.89 -0.39
CA LEU A 75 6.11 6.33 -0.62
C LEU A 75 5.25 6.61 -1.86
N LEU A 76 5.50 5.93 -2.98
CA LEU A 76 4.71 6.07 -4.21
C LEU A 76 3.23 5.76 -3.96
N LEU A 77 2.93 4.69 -3.22
CA LEU A 77 1.57 4.36 -2.85
C LEU A 77 0.94 5.40 -1.92
N LEU A 78 1.67 5.89 -0.90
CA LEU A 78 1.18 6.94 -0.01
C LEU A 78 0.84 8.22 -0.77
N PHE A 79 1.71 8.65 -1.71
CA PHE A 79 1.42 9.78 -2.59
C PHE A 79 0.18 9.54 -3.44
N SER A 80 0.03 8.34 -4.01
CA SER A 80 -1.16 7.96 -4.78
C SER A 80 -2.45 8.07 -3.97
N ILE A 81 -2.43 7.59 -2.72
CA ILE A 81 -3.56 7.72 -1.79
C ILE A 81 -3.86 9.19 -1.51
N ILE A 82 -2.84 10.01 -1.27
CA ILE A 82 -3.01 11.44 -1.00
C ILE A 82 -3.66 12.16 -2.19
N LEU A 83 -3.24 11.87 -3.43
CA LEU A 83 -3.88 12.43 -4.64
C LEU A 83 -5.37 12.08 -4.71
N PHE A 84 -5.69 10.82 -4.42
CA PHE A 84 -7.06 10.34 -4.39
C PHE A 84 -7.90 11.03 -3.29
N LEU A 85 -7.36 11.16 -2.08
CA LEU A 85 -8.03 11.85 -0.98
C LEU A 85 -8.21 13.34 -1.27
N TYR A 86 -7.19 14.00 -1.82
CA TYR A 86 -7.27 15.39 -2.25
C TYR A 86 -8.41 15.61 -3.25
N GLN A 87 -8.52 14.74 -4.25
CA GLN A 87 -9.65 14.78 -5.20
C GLN A 87 -10.99 14.58 -4.50
N THR A 88 -11.07 13.57 -3.63
CA THR A 88 -12.32 13.17 -2.98
C THR A 88 -12.84 14.26 -2.04
N PHE A 89 -11.96 14.87 -1.25
CA PHE A 89 -12.32 15.95 -0.32
C PHE A 89 -12.69 17.25 -1.03
N ASN A 90 -12.11 17.53 -2.20
CA ASN A 90 -12.44 18.72 -3.00
C ASN A 90 -13.60 18.47 -3.98
N SER A 91 -14.41 17.44 -3.76
CA SER A 91 -15.52 17.07 -4.64
C SER A 91 -16.79 16.84 -3.84
N ASP A 92 -17.94 16.86 -4.52
CA ASP A 92 -19.24 16.55 -3.90
C ASP A 92 -19.30 15.14 -3.28
N LYS A 93 -18.36 14.25 -3.63
CA LYS A 93 -18.22 12.92 -3.01
C LYS A 93 -17.90 12.99 -1.51
N ILE A 94 -17.40 14.12 -1.01
CA ILE A 94 -17.17 14.32 0.44
C ILE A 94 -18.45 14.14 1.26
N LEU A 95 -19.61 14.50 0.70
CA LEU A 95 -20.91 14.44 1.37
C LEU A 95 -21.40 13.01 1.64
N GLY A 96 -20.88 12.03 0.89
CA GLY A 96 -21.20 10.60 1.03
C GLY A 96 -20.02 9.73 1.46
N ILE A 97 -18.97 10.34 2.03
CA ILE A 97 -17.69 9.66 2.24
C ILE A 97 -17.78 8.44 3.17
N ASN A 98 -18.72 8.45 4.11
CA ASN A 98 -18.96 7.35 5.03
C ASN A 98 -19.39 6.06 4.31
N ASN A 99 -20.01 6.17 3.13
CA ASN A 99 -20.43 5.03 2.30
C ASN A 99 -19.50 4.81 1.10
N TYR A 100 -18.35 5.47 1.08
CA TYR A 100 -17.41 5.35 -0.02
C TYR A 100 -16.29 4.38 0.37
N LEU A 101 -16.46 3.10 0.04
CA LEU A 101 -15.46 2.05 0.34
C LEU A 101 -14.01 2.41 -0.07
N PRO A 102 -13.76 3.04 -1.23
CA PRO A 102 -12.40 3.48 -1.59
C PRO A 102 -11.75 4.39 -0.55
N PHE A 103 -12.52 5.24 0.14
CA PHE A 103 -12.00 6.05 1.25
C PHE A 103 -11.53 5.20 2.43
N TRP A 104 -12.33 4.22 2.86
CA TRP A 104 -11.96 3.33 3.97
C TRP A 104 -10.71 2.49 3.65
N ILE A 105 -10.59 2.03 2.40
CA ILE A 105 -9.38 1.35 1.91
C ILE A 105 -8.18 2.29 2.01
N SER A 106 -8.30 3.54 1.56
CA SER A 106 -7.23 4.54 1.66
C SER A 106 -6.79 4.79 3.10
N VAL A 107 -7.72 4.96 4.05
CA VAL A 107 -7.41 5.17 5.47
C VAL A 107 -6.71 3.96 6.07
N ALA A 108 -7.19 2.75 5.79
CA ALA A 108 -6.60 1.51 6.27
C ALA A 108 -5.16 1.31 5.76
N LEU A 109 -4.91 1.61 4.48
CA LEU A 109 -3.58 1.53 3.89
C LEU A 109 -2.64 2.61 4.43
N LEU A 110 -3.12 3.84 4.62
CA LEU A 110 -2.34 4.92 5.23
C LEU A 110 -1.85 4.53 6.63
N ILE A 111 -2.74 4.06 7.49
CA ILE A 111 -2.39 3.64 8.85
C ILE A 111 -1.40 2.47 8.83
N PHE A 112 -1.65 1.47 7.99
CA PHE A 112 -0.78 0.30 7.88
C PHE A 112 0.63 0.70 7.43
N PHE A 113 0.75 1.42 6.31
CA PHE A 113 2.06 1.71 5.74
C PHE A 113 2.83 2.80 6.49
N ILE A 114 2.16 3.86 6.97
CA ILE A 114 2.82 4.87 7.80
C ILE A 114 3.31 4.25 9.11
N GLY A 115 2.49 3.39 9.74
CA GLY A 115 2.88 2.67 10.94
C GLY A 115 4.00 1.65 10.71
N SER A 116 4.09 1.08 9.51
CA SER A 116 5.11 0.09 9.15
C SER A 116 6.48 0.72 8.88
N ILE A 117 6.56 1.95 8.38
CA ILE A 117 7.83 2.65 8.09
C ILE A 117 8.84 2.60 9.26
N PRO A 118 8.51 3.06 10.48
CA PRO A 118 9.46 3.07 11.60
C PRO A 118 9.86 1.65 12.02
N ILE A 119 8.95 0.69 11.95
CA ILE A 119 9.22 -0.71 12.32
C ILE A 119 10.14 -1.39 11.32
N LEU A 120 9.96 -1.11 10.03
CA LEU A 120 10.87 -1.55 8.98
C LEU A 120 12.27 -0.92 9.16
N PHE A 121 12.33 0.31 9.67
CA PHE A 121 13.59 1.06 9.83
C PHE A 121 14.39 0.53 11.01
N PHE A 122 13.72 0.31 12.14
CA PHE A 122 14.32 -0.22 13.36
C PHE A 122 14.32 -1.76 13.43
N ARG A 123 14.12 -2.47 12.32
CA ARG A 123 13.98 -3.94 12.30
C ARG A 123 15.18 -4.68 12.91
N ALA A 124 16.38 -4.11 12.82
CA ALA A 124 17.61 -4.72 13.33
C ALA A 124 17.86 -4.42 14.82
N THR A 125 17.17 -3.44 15.39
CA THR A 125 17.36 -3.00 16.79
C THR A 125 16.21 -3.41 17.70
N VAL A 126 15.04 -3.70 17.15
CA VAL A 126 13.85 -4.15 17.88
C VAL A 126 13.84 -5.67 17.95
N SER A 127 13.46 -6.23 19.12
CA SER A 127 13.30 -7.68 19.25
C SER A 127 12.23 -8.22 18.29
N GLU A 128 12.45 -9.42 17.77
CA GLU A 128 11.55 -10.07 16.81
C GLU A 128 10.09 -10.15 17.31
N SER A 129 9.88 -10.45 18.59
CA SER A 129 8.54 -10.50 19.19
C SER A 129 7.83 -9.14 19.16
N ILE A 130 8.54 -8.05 19.43
CA ILE A 130 7.98 -6.69 19.37
C ILE A 130 7.70 -6.31 17.91
N TYR A 131 8.61 -6.64 17.00
CA TYR A 131 8.43 -6.41 15.56
C TYR A 131 7.13 -7.04 15.05
N PHE A 132 6.94 -8.35 15.30
CA PHE A 132 5.73 -9.05 14.87
C PHE A 132 4.48 -8.60 15.61
N PHE A 133 4.57 -8.27 16.90
CA PHE A 133 3.44 -7.75 17.66
C PHE A 133 2.92 -6.43 17.06
N ILE A 134 3.82 -5.51 16.69
CA ILE A 134 3.42 -4.24 16.10
C ILE A 134 2.84 -4.44 14.70
N LEU A 135 3.46 -5.29 13.87
CA LEU A 135 2.89 -5.64 12.55
C LEU A 135 1.51 -6.29 12.67
N PHE A 136 1.30 -7.14 13.68
CA PHE A 136 0.01 -7.73 13.98
C PHE A 136 -1.01 -6.65 14.36
N MET A 137 -0.66 -5.72 15.25
CA MET A 137 -1.55 -4.62 15.64
C MET A 137 -1.89 -3.71 14.47
N LEU A 138 -0.93 -3.37 13.61
CA LEU A 138 -1.17 -2.60 12.40
C LEU A 138 -2.11 -3.32 11.44
N ASN A 139 -1.93 -4.63 11.25
CA ASN A 139 -2.85 -5.45 10.46
C ASN A 139 -4.24 -5.49 11.07
N LEU A 140 -4.35 -5.71 12.39
CA LEU A 140 -5.62 -5.77 13.09
C LEU A 140 -6.41 -4.47 12.94
N ILE A 141 -5.74 -3.33 13.15
CA ILE A 141 -6.33 -2.00 12.99
C ILE A 141 -6.73 -1.76 11.53
N SER A 142 -5.83 -2.02 10.58
CA SER A 142 -6.09 -1.79 9.15
C SER A 142 -7.28 -2.63 8.64
N ASN A 143 -7.30 -3.93 8.95
CA ASN A 143 -8.42 -4.80 8.61
C ASN A 143 -9.71 -4.40 9.33
N GLY A 144 -9.62 -3.98 10.59
CA GLY A 144 -10.76 -3.44 11.34
C GLY A 144 -11.41 -2.25 10.66
N ILE A 145 -10.62 -1.32 10.12
CA ILE A 145 -11.10 -0.15 9.37
C ILE A 145 -11.79 -0.58 8.07
N ILE A 146 -11.25 -1.54 7.34
CA ILE A 146 -11.87 -2.05 6.11
C ILE A 146 -13.20 -2.73 6.42
N ILE A 147 -13.25 -3.60 7.44
CA ILE A 147 -14.49 -4.27 7.88
C ILE A 147 -15.53 -3.23 8.30
N PHE A 148 -15.12 -2.23 9.07
CA PHE A 148 -16.00 -1.13 9.48
C PHE A 148 -16.57 -0.39 8.25
N GLY A 149 -15.72 -0.02 7.29
CA GLY A 149 -16.13 0.62 6.05
C GLY A 149 -17.09 -0.24 5.20
N LEU A 150 -16.88 -1.56 5.17
CA LEU A 150 -17.76 -2.50 4.48
C LEU A 150 -19.14 -2.64 5.15
N VAL A 151 -19.18 -2.67 6.48
CA VAL A 151 -20.44 -2.78 7.25
C VAL A 151 -21.22 -1.48 7.14
N TRP A 152 -20.55 -0.32 7.23
CA TRP A 152 -21.20 0.99 7.16
C TRP A 152 -21.78 1.27 5.76
N ASN A 153 -21.04 0.94 4.69
CA ASN A 153 -21.48 1.12 3.30
C ASN A 153 -22.79 0.35 2.96
N LYS A 154 -23.10 -0.73 3.68
CA LYS A 154 -24.34 -1.51 3.43
C LYS A 154 -25.62 -0.85 3.93
N GLN A 155 -25.54 0.10 4.87
CA GLN A 155 -26.74 0.63 5.53
C GLN A 155 -27.57 1.59 4.66
N ASP A 156 -26.97 2.18 3.61
CA ASP A 156 -27.65 3.14 2.73
C ASP A 156 -28.40 2.51 1.54
N LYS A 157 -28.42 1.19 1.42
CA LYS A 157 -29.22 0.48 0.39
C LYS A 157 -30.63 0.07 0.83
N ILE A 158 -31.06 0.45 2.03
CA ILE A 158 -32.41 0.19 2.52
C ILE A 158 -33.07 1.52 2.90
N ARG A 159 -33.59 2.24 1.91
CA ARG A 159 -34.68 3.21 2.05
C ARG A 159 -35.26 3.56 0.69
#